data_AF-A0A7R9P7D6-F1
#
_entry.id   AF-A0A7R9P7D6-F1
#
_cell.length_a   1.000
_cell.length_b   1.000
_cell.length_c   1.000
_cell.angle_alpha   90.00
_cell.angle_beta   90.00
_cell.angle_gamma   90.00
#
_symmetry.space_group_name_H-M   'P 1'
#
loop_
_entity.id
_entity.type
_entity.pdbx_description
1 polymer ?
#
loop_
_entity_poly.entity_id
_entity_poly.type
_entity_poly.pdbx_seq_one_letter_code
_entity_poly.pdbx_strand_id
1 'polypeptide(L)'
;MCEWGWDPLVQYAPVVEPAGSGEERFLTADPTTLLQAGQYSQMPLFIGMTKDEFSWRSTQVLVNESWYEDMNTDYERLYPIAFMYERNTPRSRYITNELRKFYLNNEPIVNTTYNGLGLIYADALVCFGSDRESKLISSTNREPVYYYEFTYQGRYSFVYNPNTMTPYGVAHHDDLIYLFNISILFPSFQPGDREIKTVERMTKLWANFIQTGNPTPEATELFDNTIWEPIKPSNLNYLDHGSNLIMKQGLYQDRMRLWDRLFPLPSDGTKITQDANIKNGAHSHQ
;
A
#
# COMPACT_ATOMS: atom_id res chain seq x y z
N MET A 1 7.78 -15.13 15.12
CA MET A 1 6.43 -15.24 15.72
C MET A 1 5.87 -13.84 15.77
N CYS A 2 4.61 -13.62 15.40
CA CYS A 2 3.96 -12.31 15.56
C CYS A 2 3.96 -11.91 17.03
N GLU A 3 4.10 -10.61 17.31
CA GLU A 3 4.17 -10.08 18.66
C GLU A 3 2.78 -9.85 19.26
N TRP A 4 1.81 -9.55 18.40
CA TRP A 4 0.42 -9.35 18.79
C TRP A 4 -0.49 -9.75 17.64
N GLY A 5 -1.42 -10.68 17.89
CA GLY A 5 -2.31 -11.19 16.84
C GLY A 5 -1.52 -11.69 15.61
N TRP A 6 -1.64 -10.98 14.49
CA TRP A 6 -0.84 -11.24 13.28
C TRP A 6 0.21 -10.16 12.96
N ASP A 7 0.40 -9.21 13.87
CA ASP A 7 1.29 -8.07 13.68
C ASP A 7 2.63 -8.27 14.42
N PRO A 8 3.75 -7.73 13.91
CA PRO A 8 3.85 -7.00 12.64
C PRO A 8 3.63 -7.95 11.44
N LEU A 9 3.02 -7.43 10.37
CA LEU A 9 2.76 -8.20 9.15
C LEU A 9 4.07 -8.74 8.54
N VAL A 10 5.13 -7.94 8.58
CA VAL A 10 6.47 -8.31 8.11
C VAL A 10 7.41 -8.40 9.30
N GLN A 11 7.95 -9.60 9.55
CA GLN A 11 8.91 -9.85 10.64
C GLN A 11 10.36 -9.60 10.21
N TYR A 12 10.68 -9.94 8.96
CA TYR A 12 11.99 -9.72 8.35
C TYR A 12 11.79 -8.96 7.05
N ALA A 13 12.28 -7.73 7.01
CA ALA A 13 12.22 -6.87 5.84
C ALA A 13 13.60 -6.79 5.17
N PRO A 14 13.68 -6.43 3.87
CA PRO A 14 14.93 -6.00 3.27
C PRO A 14 15.57 -4.88 4.10
N VAL A 15 16.89 -4.95 4.27
CA VAL A 15 17.67 -3.96 5.04
C VAL A 15 18.79 -3.39 4.18
N VAL A 16 19.21 -2.17 4.48
CA VAL A 16 20.40 -1.59 3.86
C VAL A 16 21.60 -2.44 4.26
N GLU A 17 22.25 -3.04 3.26
CA GLU A 17 23.36 -3.95 3.49
C GLU A 17 24.62 -3.17 3.89
N PRO A 18 25.36 -3.57 4.93
CA PRO A 18 26.59 -2.89 5.32
C PRO A 18 27.64 -2.85 4.19
N ALA A 19 28.41 -1.77 4.13
CA ALA A 19 29.56 -1.72 3.24
C ALA A 19 30.64 -2.73 3.70
N GLY A 20 31.39 -3.28 2.74
CA GLY A 20 32.50 -4.19 3.05
C GLY A 20 32.09 -5.62 3.42
N SER A 21 30.86 -6.04 3.10
CA SER A 21 30.39 -7.43 3.26
C SER A 21 31.16 -8.45 2.40
N GLY A 22 31.92 -7.99 1.39
CA GLY A 22 32.67 -8.85 0.47
C GLY A 22 31.83 -9.44 -0.68
N GLU A 23 30.50 -9.25 -0.62
CA GLU A 23 29.53 -9.74 -1.61
C GLU A 23 28.89 -8.58 -2.39
N GLU A 24 28.24 -8.90 -3.50
CA GLU A 24 27.41 -7.94 -4.24
C GLU A 24 26.22 -7.51 -3.37
N ARG A 25 26.00 -6.19 -3.27
CA ARG A 25 24.94 -5.60 -2.46
C ARG A 25 23.72 -5.29 -3.31
N PHE A 26 22.55 -5.80 -2.92
CA PHE A 26 21.28 -5.48 -3.56
C PHE A 26 20.76 -4.10 -3.11
N LEU A 27 20.63 -3.89 -1.79
CA LEU A 27 20.13 -2.63 -1.23
C LEU A 27 21.25 -1.83 -0.57
N THR A 28 21.82 -0.89 -1.33
CA THR A 28 23.03 -0.15 -0.93
C THR A 28 22.77 1.09 -0.07
N ALA A 29 21.54 1.60 -0.09
CA ALA A 29 21.08 2.76 0.68
C ALA A 29 19.57 2.67 0.90
N ASP A 30 19.03 3.59 1.71
CA ASP A 30 17.60 3.71 1.94
C ASP A 30 16.83 3.92 0.61
N PRO A 31 15.77 3.15 0.31
CA PRO A 31 15.01 3.27 -0.93
C PRO A 31 14.49 4.69 -1.18
N THR A 32 14.01 5.39 -0.16
CA THR A 32 13.50 6.77 -0.30
C THR A 32 14.61 7.70 -0.79
N THR A 33 15.81 7.55 -0.22
CA THR A 33 16.99 8.33 -0.65
C THR A 33 17.38 8.02 -2.09
N LEU A 34 17.38 6.73 -2.49
CA LEU A 34 17.69 6.32 -3.86
C LEU A 34 16.66 6.87 -4.86
N LEU A 35 15.36 6.82 -4.52
CA LEU A 35 14.30 7.38 -5.33
C LEU A 35 14.43 8.90 -5.48
N GLN A 36 14.65 9.64 -4.38
CA GLN A 36 14.87 11.10 -4.42
C GLN A 36 16.08 11.49 -5.30
N ALA A 37 17.13 10.67 -5.30
CA ALA A 37 18.33 10.90 -6.09
C ALA A 37 18.21 10.43 -7.55
N GLY A 38 17.10 9.78 -7.95
CA GLY A 38 16.97 9.16 -9.27
C GLY A 38 17.92 7.97 -9.50
N GLN A 39 18.44 7.37 -8.42
CA GLN A 39 19.45 6.30 -8.46
C GLN A 39 18.79 4.92 -8.56
N TYR A 40 18.05 4.72 -9.65
CA TYR A 40 17.38 3.48 -9.99
C TYR A 40 17.20 3.38 -11.51
N SER A 41 16.85 2.20 -12.01
CA SER A 41 16.60 1.97 -13.43
C SER A 41 15.43 2.83 -13.93
N GLN A 42 15.72 3.69 -14.91
CA GLN A 42 14.76 4.63 -15.48
C GLN A 42 13.94 3.93 -16.57
N MET A 43 12.78 3.37 -16.21
CA MET A 43 11.91 2.60 -17.12
C MET A 43 10.45 3.03 -16.94
N PRO A 44 9.58 2.83 -17.94
CA PRO A 44 8.15 2.98 -17.73
C PRO A 44 7.69 2.08 -16.57
N LEU A 45 6.82 2.61 -15.72
CA LEU A 45 6.32 1.89 -14.53
C LEU A 45 4.79 1.97 -14.46
N PHE A 46 4.18 0.90 -13.97
CA PHE A 46 2.78 0.88 -13.57
C PHE A 46 2.73 0.49 -12.08
N ILE A 47 2.05 1.28 -11.27
CA ILE A 47 1.95 1.13 -9.80
C ILE A 47 0.47 1.17 -9.45
N GLY A 48 0.04 0.38 -8.48
CA GLY A 48 -1.31 0.53 -7.96
C GLY A 48 -1.59 -0.23 -6.68
N MET A 49 -2.83 -0.08 -6.25
CA MET A 49 -3.37 -0.65 -5.03
C MET A 49 -4.83 -1.04 -5.25
N THR A 50 -5.34 -1.92 -4.41
CA THR A 50 -6.79 -2.14 -4.35
C THR A 50 -7.46 -1.08 -3.48
N LYS A 51 -8.78 -0.93 -3.60
CA LYS A 51 -9.54 0.08 -2.86
C LYS A 51 -9.52 -0.16 -1.34
N ASP A 52 -9.65 -1.41 -0.91
CA ASP A 52 -9.89 -1.79 0.48
C ASP A 52 -8.67 -2.52 1.11
N GLU A 53 -7.45 -2.14 0.68
CA GLU A 53 -6.17 -2.67 1.16
C GLU A 53 -6.12 -2.83 2.68
N PHE A 54 -5.81 -4.04 3.16
CA PHE A 54 -5.72 -4.43 4.59
C PHE A 54 -6.85 -3.97 5.53
N SER A 55 -7.92 -3.34 5.05
CA SER A 55 -8.91 -2.70 5.92
C SER A 55 -9.75 -3.71 6.69
N TRP A 56 -9.90 -4.94 6.18
CA TRP A 56 -10.56 -6.07 6.84
C TRP A 56 -9.90 -6.49 8.16
N ARG A 57 -8.64 -6.09 8.39
CA ARG A 57 -7.94 -6.30 9.67
C ARG A 57 -8.71 -5.69 10.83
N SER A 58 -9.38 -4.55 10.61
CA SER A 58 -10.24 -3.94 11.62
C SER A 58 -11.42 -4.82 12.03
N THR A 59 -12.03 -5.56 11.10
CA THR A 59 -13.07 -6.55 11.40
C THR A 59 -12.53 -7.69 12.28
N GLN A 60 -11.32 -8.16 12.02
CA GLN A 60 -10.69 -9.21 12.82
C GLN A 60 -10.43 -8.76 14.26
N VAL A 61 -10.02 -7.50 14.44
CA VAL A 61 -9.90 -6.87 15.76
C VAL A 61 -11.27 -6.77 16.42
N LEU A 62 -12.29 -6.29 15.71
CA LEU A 62 -13.62 -6.06 16.25
C LEU A 62 -14.33 -7.33 16.75
N VAL A 63 -14.14 -8.46 16.07
CA VAL A 63 -14.80 -9.74 16.44
C VAL A 63 -14.01 -10.55 17.48
N ASN A 64 -12.81 -10.13 17.84
CA ASN A 64 -11.98 -10.77 18.85
C ASN A 64 -11.91 -9.87 20.09
N GLU A 65 -12.59 -10.27 21.17
CA GLU A 65 -12.74 -9.46 22.38
C GLU A 65 -11.39 -9.00 22.98
N SER A 66 -10.40 -9.90 23.01
CA SER A 66 -9.07 -9.56 23.53
C SER A 66 -8.34 -8.58 22.63
N TRP A 67 -8.38 -8.75 21.30
CA TRP A 67 -7.74 -7.80 20.38
C TRP A 67 -8.42 -6.44 20.37
N TYR A 68 -9.75 -6.45 20.47
CA TYR A 68 -10.56 -5.25 20.64
C TYR A 68 -10.17 -4.47 21.89
N GLU A 69 -10.05 -5.15 23.04
CA GLU A 69 -9.67 -4.53 24.31
C GLU A 69 -8.24 -3.97 24.24
N ASP A 70 -7.30 -4.78 23.73
CA ASP A 70 -5.91 -4.41 23.52
C ASP A 70 -5.77 -3.15 22.65
N MET A 71 -6.40 -3.12 21.47
CA MET A 71 -6.32 -1.97 20.54
C MET A 71 -6.99 -0.69 21.08
N ASN A 72 -7.89 -0.83 22.05
CA ASN A 72 -8.52 0.32 22.71
C ASN A 72 -7.73 0.82 23.92
N THR A 73 -7.04 -0.06 24.64
CA THR A 73 -6.41 0.26 25.93
C THR A 73 -4.89 0.43 25.85
N ASP A 74 -4.22 -0.27 24.93
CA ASP A 74 -2.76 -0.35 24.83
C ASP A 74 -2.25 0.08 23.43
N TYR A 75 -2.97 1.03 22.81
CA TYR A 75 -2.67 1.51 21.46
C TYR A 75 -1.29 2.14 21.30
N GLU A 76 -0.72 2.78 22.33
CA GLU A 76 0.62 3.36 22.27
C GLU A 76 1.72 2.30 22.07
N ARG A 77 1.51 1.09 22.62
CA ARG A 77 2.41 -0.04 22.38
C ARG A 77 2.08 -0.74 21.07
N LEU A 78 0.80 -0.93 20.77
CA LEU A 78 0.35 -1.80 19.68
C LEU A 78 0.33 -1.15 18.30
N TYR A 79 -0.01 0.13 18.17
CA TYR A 79 -0.06 0.79 16.86
C TYR A 79 1.31 0.82 16.16
N PRO A 80 2.45 1.10 16.84
CA PRO A 80 3.76 0.97 16.22
C PRO A 80 4.07 -0.44 15.70
N ILE A 81 3.54 -1.49 16.35
CA ILE A 81 3.71 -2.88 15.94
C ILE A 81 2.83 -3.16 14.71
N ALA A 82 1.55 -2.81 14.77
CA ALA A 82 0.56 -3.06 13.72
C ALA A 82 0.81 -2.26 12.45
N PHE A 83 1.26 -1.01 12.58
CA PHE A 83 1.46 -0.07 11.47
C PHE A 83 2.94 0.15 11.15
N MET A 84 3.81 -0.67 11.73
CA MET A 84 5.21 -0.83 11.36
C MET A 84 6.04 0.47 11.37
N TYR A 85 5.81 1.36 12.34
CA TYR A 85 6.69 2.51 12.61
C TYR A 85 7.53 2.29 13.87
N GLU A 86 8.46 3.20 14.14
CA GLU A 86 9.39 3.07 15.26
C GLU A 86 8.65 2.98 16.60
N ARG A 87 9.26 2.29 17.58
CA ARG A 87 8.60 1.92 18.84
C ARG A 87 9.22 2.61 20.04
N ASN A 88 8.42 2.80 21.09
CA ASN A 88 8.88 3.27 22.40
C ASN A 88 9.61 4.64 22.41
N THR A 89 9.22 5.56 21.52
CA THR A 89 9.80 6.91 21.47
C THR A 89 8.74 8.00 21.68
N PRO A 90 9.13 9.24 22.05
CA PRO A 90 8.20 10.36 22.02
C PRO A 90 7.56 10.59 20.64
N ARG A 91 8.32 10.33 19.56
CA ARG A 91 7.82 10.44 18.18
C ARG A 91 6.75 9.39 17.88
N SER A 92 6.97 8.14 18.29
CA SER A 92 6.00 7.06 18.06
C SER A 92 4.68 7.35 18.78
N ARG A 93 4.72 7.83 20.03
CA ARG A 93 3.50 8.25 20.76
C ARG A 93 2.78 9.41 20.07
N TYR A 94 3.53 10.40 19.56
CA TYR A 94 2.95 11.50 18.78
C TYR A 94 2.26 10.99 17.51
N ILE A 95 2.91 10.10 16.75
CA ILE A 95 2.31 9.46 15.56
C ILE A 95 1.03 8.72 15.93
N THR A 96 1.06 7.87 16.96
CA THR A 96 -0.12 7.14 17.45
C THR A 96 -1.29 8.09 17.74
N ASN A 97 -1.04 9.17 18.46
CA ASN A 97 -2.08 10.13 18.84
C ASN A 97 -2.66 10.88 17.63
N GLU A 98 -1.82 11.27 16.66
CA GLU A 98 -2.30 11.93 15.45
C GLU A 98 -3.12 10.98 14.56
N LEU A 99 -2.75 9.70 14.47
CA LEU A 99 -3.53 8.68 13.76
C LEU A 99 -4.90 8.47 14.43
N ARG A 100 -4.95 8.28 15.75
CA ARG A 100 -6.22 8.15 16.49
C ARG A 100 -7.09 9.38 16.31
N LYS A 101 -6.51 10.57 16.40
CA LYS A 101 -7.25 11.82 16.23
C LYS A 101 -7.86 11.93 14.84
N PHE A 102 -7.09 11.63 13.80
CA PHE A 102 -7.55 11.81 12.42
C PHE A 102 -8.57 10.74 11.99
N TYR A 103 -8.30 9.47 12.28
CA TYR A 103 -9.13 8.36 11.77
C TYR A 103 -10.27 7.96 12.70
N LEU A 104 -10.11 8.17 14.01
CA LEU A 104 -11.07 7.74 15.03
C LEU A 104 -11.70 8.91 15.78
N ASN A 105 -11.32 10.17 15.49
CA ASN A 105 -11.70 11.34 16.30
C ASN A 105 -11.36 11.17 17.80
N ASN A 106 -10.31 10.39 18.11
CA ASN A 106 -9.95 9.93 19.45
C ASN A 106 -11.01 9.07 20.16
N GLU A 107 -12.06 8.65 19.48
CA GLU A 107 -13.07 7.74 20.03
C GLU A 107 -12.53 6.30 20.10
N PRO A 108 -13.10 5.46 20.98
CA PRO A 108 -12.82 4.02 20.98
C PRO A 108 -13.15 3.37 19.64
N ILE A 109 -12.42 2.32 19.29
CA ILE A 109 -12.74 1.42 18.18
C ILE A 109 -13.97 0.62 18.61
N VAL A 110 -15.09 0.79 17.93
CA VAL A 110 -16.38 0.11 18.12
C VAL A 110 -17.03 -0.15 16.77
N ASN A 111 -18.19 -0.82 16.73
CA ASN A 111 -18.91 -1.13 15.49
C ASN A 111 -19.16 0.10 14.57
N THR A 112 -19.22 1.32 15.11
CA THR A 112 -19.42 2.54 14.32
C THR A 112 -18.12 3.22 13.87
N THR A 113 -16.98 2.90 14.48
CA THR A 113 -15.68 3.58 14.24
C THR A 113 -14.59 2.65 13.70
N TYR A 114 -14.81 1.33 13.68
CA TYR A 114 -13.80 0.34 13.26
C TYR A 114 -13.28 0.55 11.83
N ASN A 115 -14.10 1.11 10.93
CA ASN A 115 -13.66 1.48 9.59
C ASN A 115 -12.46 2.42 9.62
N GLY A 116 -12.38 3.34 10.59
CA GLY A 116 -11.24 4.23 10.78
C GLY A 116 -9.96 3.44 11.07
N LEU A 117 -10.02 2.40 11.91
CA LEU A 117 -8.89 1.49 12.14
C LEU A 117 -8.49 0.77 10.84
N GLY A 118 -9.47 0.35 10.04
CA GLY A 118 -9.24 -0.28 8.74
C GLY A 118 -8.48 0.64 7.78
N LEU A 119 -8.83 1.92 7.74
CA LEU A 119 -8.11 2.90 6.93
C LEU A 119 -6.68 3.15 7.44
N ILE A 120 -6.42 3.09 8.75
CA ILE A 120 -5.05 3.16 9.27
C ILE A 120 -4.23 1.97 8.77
N TYR A 121 -4.77 0.74 8.85
CA TYR A 121 -4.09 -0.45 8.30
C TYR A 121 -3.81 -0.30 6.80
N ALA A 122 -4.81 0.14 6.03
CA ALA A 122 -4.68 0.37 4.59
C ALA A 122 -3.53 1.35 4.28
N ASP A 123 -3.56 2.50 4.94
CA ASP A 123 -2.61 3.57 4.67
C ASP A 123 -1.20 3.21 5.15
N ALA A 124 -1.07 2.60 6.33
CA ALA A 124 0.21 2.19 6.90
C ALA A 124 0.93 1.14 6.06
N LEU A 125 0.18 0.13 5.58
CA LEU A 125 0.77 -1.07 4.98
C LEU A 125 0.95 -0.96 3.47
N VAL A 126 0.10 -0.20 2.77
CA VAL A 126 0.11 -0.14 1.30
C VAL A 126 -0.08 1.26 0.74
N CYS A 127 -1.15 1.97 1.12
CA CYS A 127 -1.57 3.14 0.36
C CYS A 127 -0.55 4.29 0.44
N PHE A 128 -0.01 4.56 1.62
CA PHE A 128 0.98 5.63 1.80
C PHE A 128 2.29 5.34 1.05
N GLY A 129 2.80 4.10 1.16
CA GLY A 129 4.01 3.69 0.45
C GLY A 129 3.86 3.85 -1.06
N SER A 130 2.74 3.39 -1.61
CA SER A 130 2.44 3.45 -3.04
C SER A 130 2.24 4.89 -3.54
N ASP A 131 1.52 5.73 -2.80
CA ASP A 131 1.34 7.16 -3.14
C ASP A 131 2.68 7.90 -3.08
N ARG A 132 3.48 7.67 -2.04
CA ARG A 132 4.83 8.26 -1.92
C ARG A 132 5.75 7.82 -3.05
N GLU A 133 5.81 6.53 -3.34
CA GLU A 133 6.64 5.98 -4.40
C GLU A 133 6.24 6.56 -5.76
N SER A 134 4.94 6.55 -6.09
CA SER A 134 4.45 7.09 -7.36
C SER A 134 4.78 8.59 -7.52
N LYS A 135 4.67 9.38 -6.46
CA LYS A 135 5.07 10.81 -6.46
C LYS A 135 6.57 10.99 -6.63
N LEU A 136 7.40 10.24 -5.88
CA LEU A 136 8.85 10.32 -5.98
C LEU A 136 9.31 9.92 -7.38
N ILE A 137 8.93 8.72 -7.83
CA ILE A 137 9.33 8.20 -9.14
C ILE A 137 8.80 9.11 -10.25
N SER A 138 7.58 9.62 -10.20
CA SER A 138 7.09 10.53 -11.26
C SER A 138 7.85 11.87 -11.32
N SER A 139 8.52 12.27 -10.24
CA SER A 139 9.34 13.48 -10.20
C SER A 139 10.79 13.27 -10.67
N THR A 140 11.33 12.06 -10.53
CA THR A 140 12.73 11.73 -10.82
C THR A 140 12.92 10.83 -12.03
N ASN A 141 11.87 10.10 -12.45
CA ASN A 141 11.88 9.22 -13.61
C ASN A 141 11.73 10.01 -14.90
N ARG A 142 12.51 9.66 -15.92
CA ARG A 142 12.40 10.25 -17.26
C ARG A 142 11.35 9.55 -18.13
N GLU A 143 10.90 8.37 -17.70
CA GLU A 143 9.91 7.56 -18.38
C GLU A 143 8.51 7.69 -17.74
N PRO A 144 7.42 7.37 -18.46
CA PRO A 144 6.07 7.47 -17.93
C PRO A 144 5.82 6.56 -16.72
N VAL A 145 5.15 7.11 -15.71
CA VAL A 145 4.66 6.36 -14.55
C VAL A 145 3.13 6.37 -14.58
N TYR A 146 2.52 5.20 -14.55
CA TYR A 146 1.07 5.02 -14.55
C TYR A 146 0.63 4.58 -13.16
N TYR A 147 -0.36 5.25 -12.58
CA TYR A 147 -0.87 4.95 -11.25
C TYR A 147 -2.34 4.54 -11.33
N TYR A 148 -2.75 3.47 -10.63
CA TYR A 148 -4.15 3.06 -10.55
C TYR A 148 -4.61 2.74 -9.13
N GLU A 149 -5.92 2.86 -8.96
CA GLU A 149 -6.66 2.23 -7.88
C GLU A 149 -7.62 1.20 -8.49
N PHE A 150 -7.54 -0.05 -8.04
CA PHE A 150 -8.48 -1.08 -8.46
C PHE A 150 -9.72 -1.07 -7.56
N THR A 151 -10.87 -0.76 -8.14
CA THR A 151 -12.14 -0.57 -7.41
C THR A 151 -13.25 -1.51 -7.88
N TYR A 152 -12.97 -2.38 -8.86
CA TYR A 152 -13.94 -3.36 -9.34
C TYR A 152 -14.16 -4.49 -8.33
N GLN A 153 -15.37 -4.60 -7.80
CA GLN A 153 -15.77 -5.68 -6.91
C GLN A 153 -16.55 -6.77 -7.67
N GLY A 154 -15.88 -7.89 -7.97
CA GLY A 154 -16.49 -9.07 -8.58
C GLY A 154 -17.18 -9.98 -7.56
N ARG A 155 -17.55 -11.19 -8.01
CA ARG A 155 -18.17 -12.21 -7.14
C ARG A 155 -17.19 -12.86 -6.15
N TYR A 156 -15.90 -12.86 -6.46
CA TYR A 156 -14.85 -13.52 -5.69
C TYR A 156 -13.86 -12.51 -5.12
N SER A 157 -13.28 -12.85 -3.99
CA SER A 157 -12.26 -12.08 -3.28
C SER A 157 -11.32 -13.01 -2.52
N PHE A 158 -10.13 -12.54 -2.16
CA PHE A 158 -9.26 -13.20 -1.18
C PHE A 158 -9.79 -13.07 0.25
N VAL A 159 -10.71 -12.12 0.49
CA VAL A 159 -11.24 -11.85 1.83
C VAL A 159 -12.77 -11.80 1.80
N TYR A 160 -13.38 -12.65 2.63
CA TYR A 160 -14.83 -12.73 2.79
C TYR A 160 -15.24 -12.32 4.20
N ASN A 161 -16.43 -11.73 4.31
CA ASN A 161 -17.07 -11.53 5.60
C ASN A 161 -17.46 -12.89 6.20
N PRO A 162 -17.05 -13.22 7.44
CA PRO A 162 -17.20 -14.57 8.00
C PRO A 162 -18.66 -14.99 8.16
N ASN A 163 -19.57 -14.04 8.37
CA ASN A 163 -20.99 -14.33 8.63
C ASN A 163 -21.83 -14.48 7.36
N THR A 164 -21.49 -13.74 6.30
CA THR A 164 -22.29 -13.70 5.07
C THR A 164 -21.66 -14.48 3.92
N MET A 165 -20.38 -14.82 4.03
CA MET A 165 -19.57 -15.39 2.94
C MET A 165 -19.60 -14.55 1.66
N THR A 166 -19.85 -13.24 1.79
CA THR A 166 -19.76 -12.27 0.69
C THR A 166 -18.39 -11.59 0.71
N PRO A 167 -17.84 -11.18 -0.45
CA PRO A 167 -16.62 -10.38 -0.50
C PRO A 167 -16.66 -9.23 0.49
N TYR A 168 -15.56 -9.01 1.22
CA TYR A 168 -15.44 -7.90 2.16
C TYR A 168 -15.51 -6.54 1.46
N GLY A 169 -14.86 -6.44 0.31
CA GLY A 169 -14.73 -5.26 -0.52
C GLY A 169 -13.85 -5.62 -1.72
N VAL A 170 -12.95 -4.72 -2.10
CA VAL A 170 -11.86 -4.98 -3.05
C VAL A 170 -10.56 -5.08 -2.25
N ALA A 171 -10.35 -6.25 -1.66
CA ALA A 171 -9.26 -6.52 -0.73
C ALA A 171 -7.90 -6.62 -1.43
N HIS A 172 -6.82 -6.71 -0.65
CA HIS A 172 -5.48 -6.94 -1.17
C HIS A 172 -5.45 -8.19 -2.05
N HIS A 173 -4.76 -8.10 -3.20
CA HIS A 173 -4.67 -9.12 -4.24
C HIS A 173 -5.94 -9.40 -5.07
N ASP A 174 -7.09 -8.76 -4.79
CA ASP A 174 -8.32 -9.04 -5.56
C ASP A 174 -8.19 -8.69 -7.05
N ASP A 175 -7.33 -7.74 -7.40
CA ASP A 175 -7.01 -7.40 -8.79
C ASP A 175 -6.33 -8.56 -9.53
N LEU A 176 -5.54 -9.39 -8.84
CA LEU A 176 -4.86 -10.56 -9.42
C LEU A 176 -5.83 -11.63 -9.92
N ILE A 177 -7.06 -11.69 -9.38
CA ILE A 177 -8.11 -12.63 -9.82
C ILE A 177 -8.47 -12.40 -11.30
N TYR A 178 -8.28 -11.19 -11.80
CA TYR A 178 -8.60 -10.81 -13.18
C TYR A 178 -7.39 -10.86 -14.12
N LEU A 179 -6.19 -11.08 -13.57
CA LEU A 179 -4.94 -11.18 -14.32
C LEU A 179 -4.46 -12.62 -14.47
N PHE A 180 -4.64 -13.43 -13.41
CA PHE A 180 -4.16 -14.80 -13.35
C PHE A 180 -5.30 -15.80 -13.18
N ASN A 181 -5.14 -16.99 -13.76
CA ASN A 181 -6.02 -18.12 -13.47
C ASN A 181 -5.57 -18.78 -12.15
N ILE A 182 -6.30 -18.50 -11.07
CA ILE A 182 -6.04 -19.03 -9.72
C ILE A 182 -7.07 -20.12 -9.38
N SER A 183 -7.11 -21.16 -10.21
CA SER A 183 -8.14 -22.21 -10.17
C SER A 183 -8.22 -23.01 -8.87
N ILE A 184 -7.17 -22.97 -8.05
CA ILE A 184 -7.16 -23.59 -6.71
C ILE A 184 -8.05 -22.85 -5.71
N LEU A 185 -8.28 -21.54 -5.90
CA LEU A 185 -9.09 -20.71 -5.01
C LEU A 185 -10.42 -20.28 -5.63
N PHE A 186 -10.46 -20.05 -6.94
CA PHE A 186 -11.61 -19.46 -7.62
C PHE A 186 -11.99 -20.24 -8.88
N PRO A 187 -13.28 -20.34 -9.22
CA PRO A 187 -13.69 -20.93 -10.49
C PRO A 187 -13.30 -20.04 -11.66
N SER A 188 -13.09 -20.65 -12.84
CA SER A 188 -12.85 -19.91 -14.08
C SER A 188 -14.09 -19.11 -14.49
N PHE A 189 -13.89 -17.84 -14.84
CA PHE A 189 -14.94 -17.01 -15.43
C PHE A 189 -15.39 -17.56 -16.79
N GLN A 190 -16.69 -17.56 -17.02
CA GLN A 190 -17.31 -18.06 -18.25
C GLN A 190 -17.75 -16.90 -19.15
N PRO A 191 -17.83 -17.11 -20.48
CA PRO A 191 -18.42 -16.12 -21.38
C PRO A 191 -19.80 -15.66 -20.88
N GLY A 192 -20.00 -14.34 -20.77
CA GLY A 192 -21.23 -13.74 -20.25
C GLY A 192 -21.20 -13.39 -18.76
N ASP A 193 -20.20 -13.84 -18.01
CA ASP A 193 -19.97 -13.36 -16.64
C ASP A 193 -19.63 -11.86 -16.65
N ARG A 194 -20.14 -11.12 -15.64
CA ARG A 194 -19.86 -9.68 -15.51
C ARG A 194 -18.38 -9.35 -15.37
N GLU A 195 -17.59 -10.32 -14.91
CA GLU A 195 -16.14 -10.21 -14.72
C GLU A 195 -15.34 -10.28 -16.02
N ILE A 196 -15.90 -10.81 -17.12
CA ILE A 196 -15.15 -11.00 -18.39
C ILE A 196 -14.59 -9.69 -18.93
N LYS A 197 -15.37 -8.61 -18.90
CA LYS A 197 -14.90 -7.27 -19.34
C LYS A 197 -13.67 -6.83 -18.54
N THR A 198 -13.65 -7.10 -17.23
CA THR A 198 -12.51 -6.76 -16.35
C THR A 198 -11.31 -7.65 -16.64
N VAL A 199 -11.49 -8.95 -16.88
CA VAL A 199 -10.41 -9.87 -17.28
C VAL A 199 -9.76 -9.42 -18.59
N GLU A 200 -10.57 -9.12 -19.61
CA GLU A 200 -10.08 -8.64 -20.91
C GLU A 200 -9.32 -7.31 -20.78
N ARG A 201 -9.82 -6.39 -19.95
CA ARG A 201 -9.14 -5.12 -19.66
C ARG A 201 -7.80 -5.32 -18.98
N MET A 202 -7.79 -6.03 -17.86
CA MET A 202 -6.57 -6.26 -17.06
C MET A 202 -5.51 -6.95 -17.91
N THR A 203 -5.86 -8.04 -18.59
CA THR A 203 -4.89 -8.74 -19.45
C THR A 203 -4.40 -7.87 -20.61
N LYS A 204 -5.27 -7.07 -21.24
CA LYS A 204 -4.89 -6.20 -22.37
C LYS A 204 -4.06 -4.98 -21.93
N LEU A 205 -4.39 -4.34 -20.81
CA LEU A 205 -3.64 -3.23 -20.23
C LEU A 205 -2.19 -3.66 -19.93
N TRP A 206 -2.00 -4.83 -19.29
CA TRP A 206 -0.68 -5.36 -18.98
C TRP A 206 0.07 -5.77 -20.26
N ALA A 207 -0.61 -6.43 -21.19
CA ALA A 207 0.00 -6.82 -22.47
C ALA A 207 0.47 -5.61 -23.29
N ASN A 208 -0.35 -4.55 -23.36
CA ASN A 208 0.01 -3.31 -24.05
C ASN A 208 1.21 -2.64 -23.38
N PHE A 209 1.21 -2.56 -22.04
CA PHE A 209 2.32 -1.98 -21.28
C PHE A 209 3.63 -2.75 -21.48
N ILE A 210 3.60 -4.08 -21.43
CA ILE A 210 4.77 -4.93 -21.68
C ILE A 210 5.31 -4.73 -23.11
N GLN A 211 4.42 -4.58 -24.10
CA GLN A 211 4.81 -4.45 -25.50
C GLN A 211 5.30 -3.05 -25.87
N THR A 212 4.74 -2.01 -25.26
CA THR A 212 4.88 -0.63 -25.75
C THR A 212 5.28 0.41 -24.70
N GLY A 213 5.29 0.04 -23.42
CA GLY A 213 5.44 0.97 -22.30
C GLY A 213 4.21 1.85 -22.03
N ASN A 214 3.11 1.70 -22.79
CA ASN A 214 1.86 2.44 -22.61
C ASN A 214 0.67 1.47 -22.45
N PRO A 215 -0.08 1.49 -21.33
CA PRO A 215 -1.21 0.58 -21.12
C PRO A 215 -2.38 0.81 -22.09
N THR A 216 -2.59 2.05 -22.52
CA THR A 216 -3.69 2.48 -23.40
C THR A 216 -3.15 3.34 -24.55
N PRO A 217 -2.44 2.73 -25.53
CA PRO A 217 -1.89 3.48 -26.66
C PRO A 217 -2.99 4.08 -27.56
N GLU A 218 -4.17 3.48 -27.55
CA GLU A 218 -5.34 3.91 -28.31
C GLU A 218 -6.59 3.90 -27.43
N ALA A 219 -7.48 4.86 -27.66
CA ALA A 219 -8.80 4.88 -27.03
C ALA A 219 -9.68 3.83 -27.72
N THR A 220 -10.10 2.82 -26.96
CA THR A 220 -10.94 1.74 -27.46
C THR A 220 -12.17 1.56 -26.58
N GLU A 221 -13.23 0.99 -27.12
CA GLU A 221 -14.43 0.66 -26.35
C GLU A 221 -14.13 -0.26 -25.16
N LEU A 222 -13.16 -1.18 -25.31
CA LEU A 222 -12.69 -2.03 -24.22
C LEU A 222 -12.23 -1.18 -23.03
N PHE A 223 -11.54 -0.06 -23.29
CA PHE A 223 -11.05 0.87 -22.28
C PHE A 223 -12.02 2.02 -21.96
N ASP A 224 -13.31 1.89 -22.31
CA ASP A 224 -14.32 2.97 -22.18
C ASP A 224 -13.90 4.27 -22.89
N ASN A 225 -13.12 4.15 -23.97
CA ASN A 225 -12.49 5.27 -24.68
C ASN A 225 -11.56 6.13 -23.80
N THR A 226 -11.08 5.57 -22.68
CA THR A 226 -10.15 6.24 -21.76
C THR A 226 -8.71 6.06 -22.21
N ILE A 227 -7.96 7.17 -22.21
CA ILE A 227 -6.50 7.16 -22.27
C ILE A 227 -5.99 7.32 -20.83
N TRP A 228 -5.23 6.33 -20.38
CA TRP A 228 -4.54 6.35 -19.11
C TRP A 228 -3.36 7.33 -19.20
N GLU A 229 -3.52 8.49 -18.58
CA GLU A 229 -2.45 9.49 -18.52
C GLU A 229 -1.49 9.20 -17.36
N PRO A 230 -0.18 9.38 -17.56
CA PRO A 230 0.79 9.17 -16.49
C PRO A 230 0.63 10.20 -15.36
N ILE A 231 1.00 9.79 -14.15
CA ILE A 231 1.13 10.68 -13.00
C ILE A 231 2.29 11.66 -13.22
N LYS A 232 2.12 12.91 -12.82
CA LYS A 232 3.15 13.97 -12.86
C LYS A 232 3.10 14.81 -11.58
N PRO A 233 4.20 15.45 -11.17
CA PRO A 233 4.18 16.36 -10.03
C PRO A 233 3.16 17.49 -10.16
N SER A 234 2.91 17.97 -11.39
CA SER A 234 1.90 19.01 -11.66
C SER A 234 0.46 18.50 -11.71
N ASN A 235 0.28 17.19 -11.87
CA ASN A 235 -1.02 16.56 -11.98
C ASN A 235 -0.97 15.11 -11.48
N LEU A 236 -1.52 14.88 -10.29
CA LEU A 236 -1.54 13.58 -9.60
C LEU A 236 -2.61 12.65 -10.19
N ASN A 237 -2.53 12.42 -11.49
CA ASN A 237 -3.40 11.55 -12.25
C ASN A 237 -3.32 10.10 -11.74
N TYR A 238 -4.46 9.43 -11.67
CA TYR A 238 -4.55 8.00 -11.50
C TYR A 238 -5.76 7.44 -12.25
N LEU A 239 -5.71 6.16 -12.61
CA LEU A 239 -6.82 5.46 -13.20
C LEU A 239 -7.64 4.77 -12.09
N ASP A 240 -8.91 5.12 -11.97
CA ASP A 240 -9.89 4.32 -11.25
C ASP A 240 -10.32 3.14 -12.13
N HIS A 241 -9.83 1.94 -11.79
CA HIS A 241 -10.17 0.70 -12.47
C HIS A 241 -11.36 0.02 -11.79
N GLY A 242 -12.55 0.59 -12.00
CA GLY A 242 -13.82 0.03 -11.54
C GLY A 242 -14.54 -0.79 -12.61
N SER A 243 -15.87 -0.79 -12.56
CA SER A 243 -16.71 -1.29 -13.67
C SER A 243 -16.50 -0.50 -14.96
N ASN A 244 -16.07 0.76 -14.85
CA ASN A 244 -15.58 1.59 -15.93
C ASN A 244 -14.16 2.06 -15.59
N LEU A 245 -13.37 2.35 -16.62
CA LEU A 245 -12.07 3.02 -16.50
C LEU A 245 -12.29 4.52 -16.48
N ILE A 246 -11.83 5.20 -15.42
CA ILE A 246 -12.04 6.65 -15.24
C ILE A 246 -10.74 7.29 -14.77
N MET A 247 -10.25 8.29 -15.51
CA MET A 247 -9.14 9.12 -15.03
C MET A 247 -9.61 10.05 -13.90
N LYS A 248 -8.89 10.01 -12.78
CA LYS A 248 -9.12 10.84 -11.60
C LYS A 248 -7.80 11.48 -11.17
N GLN A 249 -7.89 12.39 -10.19
CA GLN A 249 -6.73 13.10 -9.65
C GLN A 249 -6.73 13.05 -8.13
N GLY A 250 -5.54 12.96 -7.55
CA GLY A 250 -5.35 13.10 -6.12
C GLY A 250 -5.99 11.97 -5.32
N LEU A 251 -5.53 10.74 -5.54
CA LEU A 251 -5.97 9.58 -4.76
C LEU A 251 -5.71 9.81 -3.26
N TYR A 252 -6.75 9.86 -2.44
CA TYR A 252 -6.69 9.92 -0.98
C TYR A 252 -5.84 11.04 -0.36
N GLN A 253 -5.69 12.19 -1.02
CA GLN A 253 -4.71 13.20 -0.62
C GLN A 253 -4.90 13.78 0.79
N ASP A 254 -6.11 13.78 1.35
CA ASP A 254 -6.32 14.22 2.74
C ASP A 254 -5.61 13.28 3.73
N ARG A 255 -5.68 11.97 3.47
CA ARG A 255 -5.01 10.94 4.25
C ARG A 255 -3.50 11.01 3.99
N MET A 256 -3.08 11.03 2.73
CA MET A 256 -1.66 11.01 2.37
C MET A 256 -0.90 12.23 2.92
N ARG A 257 -1.53 13.41 2.97
CA ARG A 257 -0.95 14.61 3.60
C ARG A 257 -0.69 14.45 5.11
N LEU A 258 -1.54 13.72 5.83
CA LEU A 258 -1.28 13.37 7.22
C LEU A 258 0.00 12.54 7.32
N TRP A 259 0.09 11.46 6.53
CA TRP A 259 1.23 10.55 6.54
C TRP A 259 2.53 11.23 6.12
N ASP A 260 2.49 12.11 5.11
CA ASP A 260 3.64 12.92 4.70
C ASP A 260 4.15 13.81 5.85
N ARG A 261 3.25 14.42 6.62
CA ARG A 261 3.62 15.21 7.80
C ARG A 261 4.21 14.34 8.91
N LEU A 262 3.67 13.15 9.15
CA LEU A 262 4.14 12.25 10.20
C LEU A 262 5.48 11.60 9.85
N PHE A 263 5.74 11.36 8.56
CA PHE A 263 6.92 10.71 8.02
C PHE A 263 7.57 11.57 6.93
N PRO A 264 8.13 12.75 7.27
CA PRO A 264 8.69 13.66 6.27
C PRO A 264 9.86 13.02 5.51
N LEU A 265 10.01 13.40 4.23
CA LEU A 265 11.18 13.01 3.43
C LEU A 265 12.46 13.62 4.03
N PRO A 266 13.62 12.94 3.93
CA PRO A 266 14.91 13.53 4.23
C PRO A 266 15.14 14.79 3.38
N SER A 267 15.61 15.87 3.98
CA SER A 267 16.00 17.09 3.26
C SER A 267 17.31 16.88 2.50
N ASP A 268 17.41 17.42 1.28
CA ASP A 268 18.56 17.34 0.36
C ASP A 268 19.93 17.77 0.94
N GLY A 269 19.97 18.31 2.17
CA GLY A 269 21.17 18.74 2.88
C GLY A 269 21.69 17.76 3.94
N THR A 270 20.96 16.70 4.29
CA THR A 270 21.45 15.71 5.25
C THR A 270 22.32 14.71 4.49
N LYS A 271 23.57 15.10 4.20
CA LYS A 271 24.65 14.11 4.14
C LYS A 271 24.62 13.41 5.50
N ILE A 272 23.94 12.27 5.58
CA ILE A 272 24.02 11.38 6.72
C ILE A 272 25.48 10.95 6.76
N THR A 273 26.26 11.58 7.63
CA THR A 273 27.50 11.00 8.10
C THR A 273 27.11 9.64 8.65
N GLN A 274 27.48 8.59 7.91
CA GLN A 274 27.51 7.22 8.38
C GLN A 274 28.48 7.19 9.57
N ASP A 275 28.01 7.57 10.76
CA ASP A 275 28.68 7.39 12.05
C ASP A 275 27.81 8.00 13.16
N ALA A 276 26.69 7.36 13.51
CA ALA A 276 26.09 7.49 14.83
C ALA A 276 25.14 6.32 15.12
N ASN A 277 25.44 5.62 16.21
CA ASN A 277 24.62 4.61 16.90
C ASN A 277 24.70 3.15 16.43
N ILE A 278 25.93 2.63 16.38
CA ILE A 278 26.21 1.28 16.92
C ILE A 278 26.84 1.49 18.30
N LYS A 279 26.05 1.27 19.37
CA LYS A 279 26.36 1.09 20.81
C LYS A 279 25.05 1.38 21.56
N ASN A 280 24.41 0.53 22.35
CA ASN A 280 24.75 -0.73 22.99
C ASN A 280 23.44 -1.51 23.23
N GLY A 281 23.48 -2.82 23.05
CA GLY A 281 22.39 -3.72 23.41
C GLY A 281 22.77 -5.19 23.27
N ALA A 282 24.06 -5.52 23.45
CA ALA A 282 24.49 -6.91 23.56
C ALA A 282 24.13 -7.40 24.97
N HIS A 283 22.96 -8.02 25.12
CA HIS A 283 22.70 -8.91 26.24
C HIS A 283 23.44 -10.22 25.97
N SER A 284 24.53 -10.43 26.71
CA SER A 284 25.20 -11.72 26.82
C SER A 284 24.28 -12.72 27.52
N HIS A 285 23.99 -13.83 26.84
CA HIS A 285 23.56 -15.06 27.48
C HIS A 285 24.74 -15.69 28.24
N GLN A 286 24.57 -15.85 29.55
CA GLN A 286 24.99 -17.02 30.32
C GLN A 286 23.79 -17.47 31.15
#